data_AF-A0A3M8GQT0-F1
#
_entry.id   AF-A0A3M8GQT0-F1
#
_cell.length_a   1.000
_cell.length_b   1.000
_cell.length_c   1.000
_cell.angle_alpha   90.00
_cell.angle_beta   90.00
_cell.angle_gamma   90.00
#
_symmetry.space_group_name_H-M   'P 1'
#
loop_
_entity.id
_entity.type
_entity.pdbx_description
1 polymer ?
#
loop_
_entity_poly.entity_id
_entity_poly.type
_entity_poly.pdbx_seq_one_letter_code
_entity_poly.pdbx_strand_id
1 'polypeptide(L)'
;MKKLLPLFVLVTFVVAVSFTPVQEFQGQAIYISKSTMELGNWGARMSEAQKKQVKARLKNRLEKTYTLNFNKVESVFDEEDKLDAMSGATDSWGKNFARGKQYKNVKENALVQNQEFYGKKFLVKDGLQEFNWNMGSETKQIGQYTCFKASALVPTDDLTWFDFSWGKLRRQQAQQNDTVSGAPEIEMTQIVAWYTPQIPVSHGPAEYWGLPGLILEVNAGNTTMLCSKIVMNPKESLKIAAPDKGKIVDKEEYKVTVLGKMQEMLENRGRRRSR
;
A
#
# COMPACT_ATOMS: atom_id res chain seq x y z
N MET A 1 -25.05 87.09 -2.02
CA MET A 1 -24.42 86.02 -2.83
C MET A 1 -24.32 84.77 -1.97
N LYS A 2 -25.23 83.79 -2.14
CA LYS A 2 -25.23 82.53 -1.39
C LYS A 2 -24.51 81.47 -2.24
N LYS A 3 -23.38 80.96 -1.76
CA LYS A 3 -22.61 79.90 -2.44
C LYS A 3 -23.20 78.53 -2.05
N LEU A 4 -23.74 77.81 -3.02
CA LEU A 4 -24.13 76.40 -2.90
C LEU A 4 -22.90 75.52 -3.14
N LEU A 5 -22.55 74.67 -2.18
CA LEU A 5 -21.52 73.64 -2.34
C LEU A 5 -22.18 72.34 -2.86
N PRO A 6 -21.61 71.62 -3.84
CA PRO A 6 -22.17 70.36 -4.30
C PRO A 6 -21.79 69.22 -3.33
N LEU A 7 -22.79 68.50 -2.84
CA LEU A 7 -22.63 67.30 -2.03
C LEU A 7 -22.26 66.12 -2.93
N PHE A 8 -21.00 65.71 -2.92
CA PHE A 8 -20.54 64.51 -3.64
C PHE A 8 -20.88 63.26 -2.80
N VAL A 9 -21.91 62.52 -3.19
CA VAL A 9 -22.27 61.25 -2.55
C VAL A 9 -21.36 60.16 -3.11
N LEU A 10 -20.37 59.75 -2.34
CA LEU A 10 -19.50 58.61 -2.65
C LEU A 10 -20.28 57.32 -2.39
N VAL A 11 -20.78 56.68 -3.44
CA VAL A 11 -21.40 55.34 -3.35
C VAL A 11 -20.29 54.31 -3.22
N THR A 12 -19.99 53.88 -2.00
CA THR A 12 -19.10 52.75 -1.73
C THR A 12 -19.81 51.44 -2.07
N PHE A 13 -19.41 50.83 -3.18
CA PHE A 13 -19.87 49.49 -3.60
C PHE A 13 -19.19 48.43 -2.71
N VAL A 14 -19.86 48.00 -1.64
CA VAL A 14 -19.40 46.91 -0.79
C VAL A 14 -19.68 45.59 -1.51
N VAL A 15 -18.65 45.03 -2.15
CA VAL A 15 -18.72 43.66 -2.69
C VAL A 15 -18.73 42.70 -1.50
N ALA A 16 -19.89 42.15 -1.18
CA ALA A 16 -20.01 41.06 -0.22
C ALA A 16 -19.37 39.80 -0.82
N VAL A 17 -18.10 39.57 -0.48
CA VAL A 17 -17.41 38.30 -0.78
C VAL A 17 -18.07 37.22 0.06
N SER A 18 -18.98 36.48 -0.57
CA SER A 18 -19.57 35.29 0.04
C SER A 18 -18.50 34.20 0.04
N PHE A 19 -17.86 33.97 1.19
CA PHE A 19 -17.00 32.80 1.39
C PHE A 19 -17.89 31.56 1.44
N THR A 20 -18.08 30.92 0.30
CA THR A 20 -18.56 29.54 0.31
C THR A 20 -17.43 28.68 0.89
N PRO A 21 -17.71 27.81 1.88
CA PRO A 21 -16.70 26.86 2.33
C PRO A 21 -16.35 25.97 1.13
N VAL A 22 -15.15 26.12 0.59
CA VAL A 22 -14.63 25.24 -0.44
C VAL A 22 -14.56 23.85 0.20
N GLN A 23 -15.36 22.92 -0.30
CA GLN A 23 -15.24 21.52 0.10
C GLN A 23 -13.81 21.08 -0.23
N GLU A 24 -13.03 20.74 0.79
CA GLU A 24 -11.69 20.24 0.58
C GLU A 24 -11.76 18.98 -0.29
N PHE A 25 -10.91 18.94 -1.31
CA PHE A 25 -10.84 17.81 -2.22
C PHE A 25 -10.57 16.53 -1.44
N GLN A 26 -11.47 15.56 -1.56
CA GLN A 26 -11.33 14.23 -0.98
C GLN A 26 -11.84 13.19 -1.96
N GLY A 27 -11.21 12.02 -1.95
CA GLY A 27 -11.59 10.89 -2.78
C GLY A 27 -11.47 9.58 -2.02
N GLN A 28 -12.32 8.64 -2.39
CA GLN A 28 -12.23 7.25 -1.95
C GLN A 28 -12.11 6.35 -3.17
N ALA A 29 -11.14 5.46 -3.18
CA ALA A 29 -10.96 4.43 -4.19
C ALA A 29 -10.94 3.05 -3.55
N ILE A 30 -11.70 2.11 -4.14
CA ILE A 30 -11.76 0.71 -3.71
C ILE A 30 -10.88 -0.10 -4.64
N TYR A 31 -9.96 -0.89 -4.08
CA TYR A 31 -9.05 -1.76 -4.82
C TYR A 31 -9.33 -3.23 -4.52
N ILE A 32 -9.22 -4.05 -5.54
CA ILE A 32 -9.22 -5.51 -5.43
C ILE A 32 -7.81 -5.99 -5.72
N SER A 33 -7.15 -6.56 -4.72
CA SER A 33 -5.86 -7.24 -4.86
C SER A 33 -6.10 -8.68 -5.26
N LYS A 34 -5.43 -9.14 -6.30
CA LYS A 34 -5.43 -10.52 -6.78
C LYS A 34 -4.01 -11.04 -6.80
N SER A 35 -3.74 -12.07 -6.02
CA SER A 35 -2.45 -12.75 -6.02
C SER A 35 -2.54 -14.03 -6.83
N THR A 36 -1.60 -14.24 -7.75
CA THR A 36 -1.45 -15.50 -8.46
C THR A 36 -0.79 -16.52 -7.53
N MET A 37 -1.30 -17.74 -7.58
CA MET A 37 -0.80 -18.84 -6.76
C MET A 37 0.10 -19.71 -7.62
N GLU A 38 1.40 -19.67 -7.34
CA GLU A 38 2.35 -20.62 -7.91
C GLU A 38 2.40 -21.88 -7.04
N LEU A 39 1.83 -22.97 -7.56
CA LEU A 39 1.76 -24.24 -6.85
C LEU A 39 3.06 -25.07 -6.98
N GLY A 40 4.03 -24.60 -7.77
CA GLY A 40 5.31 -25.27 -8.02
C GLY A 40 5.19 -26.75 -8.39
N ASN A 41 6.16 -27.55 -7.96
CA ASN A 41 6.20 -29.00 -8.22
C ASN A 41 5.04 -29.79 -7.60
N TRP A 42 4.37 -29.23 -6.59
CA TRP A 42 3.16 -29.84 -6.03
C TRP A 42 1.99 -29.68 -6.99
N GLY A 43 1.78 -28.46 -7.50
CA GLY A 43 0.76 -28.19 -8.52
C GLY A 43 1.03 -28.82 -9.87
N ALA A 44 2.29 -29.03 -10.24
CA ALA A 44 2.65 -29.73 -11.48
C ALA A 44 2.06 -31.14 -11.56
N ARG A 45 1.84 -31.78 -10.40
CA ARG A 45 1.25 -33.13 -10.29
C ARG A 45 -0.30 -33.12 -10.26
N MET A 46 -0.94 -31.95 -10.31
CA MET A 46 -2.40 -31.81 -10.22
C MET A 46 -3.04 -31.61 -11.59
N SER A 47 -4.24 -32.17 -11.76
CA SER A 47 -5.09 -31.89 -12.93
C SER A 47 -5.59 -30.44 -12.90
N GLU A 48 -6.03 -29.91 -14.05
CA GLU A 48 -6.61 -28.56 -14.13
C GLU A 48 -7.84 -28.40 -13.24
N ALA A 49 -8.68 -29.43 -13.15
CA ALA A 49 -9.84 -29.45 -12.27
C ALA A 49 -9.42 -29.33 -10.79
N GLN A 50 -8.39 -30.06 -10.38
CA GLN A 50 -7.84 -29.98 -9.03
C GLN A 50 -7.24 -28.59 -8.75
N LYS A 51 -6.47 -28.02 -9.69
CA LYS A 51 -5.94 -26.66 -9.57
C LYS A 51 -7.06 -25.62 -9.42
N LYS A 52 -8.14 -25.75 -10.21
CA LYS A 52 -9.31 -24.88 -10.14
C LYS A 52 -10.03 -25.01 -8.80
N GLN A 53 -10.17 -26.22 -8.26
CA GLN A 53 -10.77 -26.46 -6.96
C GLN A 53 -9.94 -25.87 -5.82
N VAL A 54 -8.61 -26.00 -5.86
CA VAL A 54 -7.71 -25.37 -4.88
C VAL A 54 -7.83 -23.84 -4.97
N LYS A 55 -7.79 -23.28 -6.18
CA LYS A 55 -7.95 -21.83 -6.38
C LYS A 55 -9.30 -21.33 -5.85
N ALA A 56 -10.39 -22.06 -6.09
CA ALA A 56 -11.71 -21.71 -5.58
C ALA A 56 -11.77 -21.73 -4.05
N ARG A 57 -11.18 -22.75 -3.41
CA ARG A 57 -11.08 -22.85 -1.94
C ARG A 57 -10.25 -21.72 -1.33
N LEU A 58 -9.27 -21.21 -2.05
CA LEU A 58 -8.37 -20.16 -1.59
C LEU A 58 -8.77 -18.76 -2.08
N LYS A 59 -9.92 -18.61 -2.74
CA LYS A 59 -10.32 -17.36 -3.39
C LYS A 59 -10.28 -16.18 -2.42
N ASN A 60 -10.84 -16.31 -1.21
CA ASN A 60 -10.82 -15.23 -0.21
C ASN A 60 -9.40 -14.88 0.28
N ARG A 61 -8.46 -15.83 0.23
CA ARG A 61 -7.06 -15.57 0.57
C ARG A 61 -6.29 -14.91 -0.56
N LEU A 62 -6.64 -15.23 -1.81
CA LEU A 62 -5.99 -14.71 -3.01
C LEU A 62 -6.62 -13.40 -3.49
N GLU A 63 -7.85 -13.09 -3.06
CA GLU A 63 -8.58 -11.88 -3.42
C GLU A 63 -8.95 -11.08 -2.16
N LYS A 64 -8.30 -9.92 -2.00
CA LYS A 64 -8.53 -9.00 -0.88
C LYS A 64 -9.07 -7.67 -1.37
N THR A 65 -9.95 -7.06 -0.60
CA THR A 65 -10.49 -5.71 -0.88
C THR A 65 -9.78 -4.69 0.01
N TYR A 66 -9.39 -3.57 -0.56
CA TYR A 66 -8.78 -2.46 0.16
C TYR A 66 -9.48 -1.15 -0.16
N THR A 67 -9.49 -0.25 0.81
CA THR A 67 -9.97 1.12 0.63
C THR A 67 -8.81 2.10 0.74
N LEU A 68 -8.71 3.01 -0.24
CA LEU A 68 -7.83 4.17 -0.23
C LEU A 68 -8.67 5.43 -0.07
N ASN A 69 -8.59 6.07 1.09
CA ASN A 69 -9.12 7.42 1.30
C ASN A 69 -7.99 8.42 1.11
N PHE A 70 -8.19 9.48 0.34
CA PHE A 70 -7.14 10.43 0.01
C PHE A 70 -7.65 11.85 -0.15
N ASN A 71 -6.77 12.82 0.09
CA ASN A 71 -6.93 14.22 -0.30
C ASN A 71 -5.77 14.59 -1.25
N LYS A 72 -5.38 15.86 -1.32
CA LYS A 72 -4.25 16.28 -2.18
C LYS A 72 -2.86 15.93 -1.63
N VAL A 73 -2.77 15.66 -0.33
CA VAL A 73 -1.51 15.56 0.43
C VAL A 73 -1.43 14.23 1.19
N GLU A 74 -2.53 13.78 1.76
CA GLU A 74 -2.58 12.64 2.66
C GLU A 74 -3.45 11.52 2.09
N SER A 75 -3.10 10.29 2.44
CA SER A 75 -3.91 9.12 2.12
C SER A 75 -3.83 8.06 3.21
N VAL A 76 -4.91 7.29 3.36
CA VAL A 76 -4.99 6.11 4.20
C VAL A 76 -5.42 4.93 3.35
N PHE A 77 -4.61 3.88 3.34
CA PHE A 77 -4.86 2.61 2.67
C PHE A 77 -5.06 1.51 3.71
N ASP A 78 -6.18 0.81 3.65
CA ASP A 78 -6.56 -0.19 4.65
C ASP A 78 -7.24 -1.41 4.01
N GLU A 79 -7.03 -2.59 4.59
CA GLU A 79 -7.71 -3.82 4.17
C GLU A 79 -9.14 -3.83 4.74
N GLU A 80 -10.13 -4.14 3.91
CA GLU A 80 -11.48 -4.38 4.40
C GLU A 80 -11.55 -5.81 4.97
N ASP A 81 -11.60 -5.92 6.29
CA ASP A 81 -11.80 -7.20 6.98
C ASP A 81 -13.16 -7.80 6.60
N LYS A 82 -13.15 -8.81 5.73
CA LYS A 82 -14.29 -9.72 5.61
C LYS A 82 -14.20 -10.68 6.79
N LEU A 83 -15.25 -10.71 7.63
CA LEU A 83 -15.42 -11.71 8.68
C LEU A 83 -15.49 -13.09 8.03
N ASP A 84 -14.35 -13.76 7.89
CA ASP A 84 -14.30 -15.09 7.29
C ASP A 84 -14.52 -16.14 8.39
N ALA A 85 -15.57 -16.95 8.25
CA ALA A 85 -15.95 -17.98 9.21
C ALA A 85 -14.95 -19.15 9.28
N MET A 86 -13.92 -19.16 8.42
CA MET A 86 -12.92 -20.22 8.29
C MET A 86 -11.53 -19.81 8.80
N SER A 87 -11.43 -18.92 9.80
CA SER A 87 -10.13 -18.55 10.37
C SER A 87 -9.49 -19.73 11.11
N GLY A 88 -8.56 -20.42 10.45
CA GLY A 88 -7.77 -21.51 11.03
C GLY A 88 -6.42 -21.04 11.60
N ALA A 89 -5.68 -21.95 12.24
CA ALA A 89 -4.35 -21.65 12.81
C ALA A 89 -3.34 -21.11 11.77
N THR A 90 -3.45 -21.55 10.49
CA THR A 90 -2.63 -21.05 9.38
C THR A 90 -2.95 -19.59 9.02
N ASP A 91 -4.20 -19.17 9.15
CA ASP A 91 -4.63 -17.79 8.86
C ASP A 91 -4.16 -16.82 9.94
N SER A 92 -4.13 -17.29 11.20
CA SER A 92 -3.56 -16.53 12.32
C SER A 92 -2.05 -16.30 12.16
N TRP A 93 -1.31 -17.27 11.62
CA TRP A 93 0.12 -17.08 11.33
C TRP A 93 0.36 -16.05 10.22
N GLY A 94 -0.35 -16.16 9.09
CA GLY A 94 -0.20 -15.25 7.95
C GLY A 94 -0.54 -13.80 8.27
N LYS A 95 -1.43 -13.54 9.24
CA LYS A 95 -1.75 -12.18 9.71
C LYS A 95 -0.55 -11.44 10.31
N ASN A 96 0.44 -12.15 10.86
CA ASN A 96 1.65 -11.52 11.43
C ASN A 96 2.57 -10.86 10.39
N PHE A 97 2.37 -11.16 9.10
CA PHE A 97 3.18 -10.66 7.99
C PHE A 97 2.32 -9.94 6.94
N ALA A 98 1.11 -9.52 7.33
CA ALA A 98 0.30 -8.69 6.47
C ALA A 98 0.90 -7.28 6.36
N ARG A 99 0.58 -6.55 5.29
CA ARG A 99 1.02 -5.17 5.09
C ARG A 99 0.45 -4.24 6.17
N GLY A 100 -0.74 -4.51 6.68
CA GLY A 100 -1.40 -3.64 7.66
C GLY A 100 -1.83 -2.29 7.09
N LYS A 101 -2.42 -1.46 7.94
CA LYS A 101 -2.95 -0.13 7.59
C LYS A 101 -1.80 0.86 7.35
N GLN A 102 -1.89 1.61 6.26
CA GLN A 102 -0.89 2.61 5.88
C GLN A 102 -1.50 4.01 5.83
N TYR A 103 -0.79 4.98 6.40
CA TYR A 103 -0.99 6.41 6.19
C TYR A 103 0.24 6.98 5.46
N LYS A 104 0.00 7.82 4.45
CA LYS A 104 1.05 8.50 3.67
C LYS A 104 0.77 10.00 3.62
N ASN A 105 1.80 10.82 3.78
CA ASN A 105 1.80 12.24 3.46
C ASN A 105 2.86 12.52 2.38
N VAL A 106 2.41 12.89 1.18
CA VAL A 106 3.31 13.07 0.02
C VAL A 106 4.09 14.38 0.06
N LYS A 107 3.62 15.37 0.81
CA LYS A 107 4.30 16.66 0.95
C LYS A 107 5.46 16.57 1.94
N GLU A 108 5.26 15.81 3.01
CA GLU A 108 6.25 15.62 4.08
C GLU A 108 7.16 14.41 3.84
N ASN A 109 6.91 13.65 2.76
CA ASN A 109 7.57 12.37 2.50
C ASN A 109 7.50 11.43 3.72
N ALA A 110 6.30 11.25 4.29
CA ALA A 110 6.12 10.51 5.53
C ALA A 110 5.19 9.29 5.35
N LEU A 111 5.63 8.15 5.87
CA LEU A 111 4.89 6.90 6.00
C LEU A 111 4.62 6.63 7.49
N VAL A 112 3.39 6.23 7.81
CA VAL A 112 3.06 5.58 9.09
C VAL A 112 2.29 4.30 8.79
N GLN A 113 2.85 3.14 9.16
CA GLN A 113 2.27 1.83 8.90
C GLN A 113 2.06 1.06 10.20
N ASN A 114 0.82 0.61 10.43
CA ASN A 114 0.49 -0.23 11.57
C ASN A 114 0.90 -1.67 11.27
N GLN A 115 1.67 -2.27 12.17
CA GLN A 115 2.04 -3.67 12.11
C GLN A 115 1.70 -4.42 13.40
N GLU A 116 1.25 -5.65 13.26
CA GLU A 116 1.00 -6.54 14.39
C GLU A 116 1.79 -7.83 14.23
N PHE A 117 2.61 -8.13 15.23
CA PHE A 117 3.43 -9.34 15.25
C PHE A 117 3.38 -9.96 16.65
N TYR A 118 2.87 -11.19 16.73
CA TYR A 118 2.76 -11.96 17.97
C TYR A 118 1.99 -11.23 19.09
N GLY A 119 0.89 -10.55 18.71
CA GLY A 119 0.04 -9.79 19.62
C GLY A 119 0.65 -8.44 20.08
N LYS A 120 1.84 -8.09 19.60
CA LYS A 120 2.45 -6.77 19.81
C LYS A 120 2.15 -5.88 18.60
N LYS A 121 1.74 -4.64 18.88
CA LYS A 121 1.48 -3.62 17.86
C LYS A 121 2.65 -2.66 17.72
N PHE A 122 2.99 -2.34 16.49
CA PHE A 122 4.06 -1.45 16.10
C PHE A 122 3.51 -0.36 15.17
N LEU A 123 4.02 0.86 15.35
CA LEU A 123 3.81 1.96 14.42
C LEU A 123 5.13 2.19 13.70
N VAL A 124 5.22 1.66 12.49
CA VAL A 124 6.41 1.83 11.65
C VAL A 124 6.35 3.21 11.00
N LYS A 125 7.28 4.10 11.37
CA LYS A 125 7.41 5.45 10.81
C LYS A 125 8.66 5.52 9.96
N ASP A 126 8.52 5.97 8.71
CA ASP A 126 9.63 6.03 7.76
C ASP A 126 9.33 7.06 6.64
N GLY A 127 10.25 7.22 5.71
CA GLY A 127 10.00 7.89 4.43
C GLY A 127 9.14 7.05 3.48
N LEU A 128 8.55 7.71 2.49
CA LEU A 128 7.87 7.00 1.40
C LEU A 128 8.89 6.27 0.53
N GLN A 129 8.52 5.09 0.02
CA GLN A 129 9.36 4.33 -0.91
C GLN A 129 9.60 5.15 -2.18
N GLU A 130 10.84 5.35 -2.57
CA GLU A 130 11.15 6.02 -3.83
C GLU A 130 10.93 5.09 -5.02
N PHE A 131 10.32 5.61 -6.08
CA PHE A 131 10.07 4.90 -7.33
C PHE A 131 10.60 5.73 -8.50
N ASN A 132 11.63 5.21 -9.18
CA ASN A 132 12.12 5.78 -10.43
C ASN A 132 11.23 5.32 -11.60
N TRP A 133 10.09 5.98 -11.76
CA TRP A 133 9.11 5.65 -12.79
C TRP A 133 9.63 5.97 -14.20
N ASN A 134 9.69 4.95 -15.05
CA ASN A 134 9.79 5.08 -16.49
C ASN A 134 8.39 5.22 -17.10
N MET A 135 8.12 6.39 -17.68
CA MET A 135 6.83 6.78 -18.24
C MET A 135 6.67 6.22 -19.65
N GLY A 136 5.69 5.33 -19.84
CA GLY A 136 5.37 4.75 -21.14
C GLY A 136 4.38 5.61 -21.93
N SER A 137 4.27 5.34 -23.24
CA SER A 137 3.28 5.96 -24.14
C SER A 137 1.98 5.15 -24.28
N GLU A 138 1.96 3.92 -23.74
CA GLU A 138 0.79 3.05 -23.79
C GLU A 138 -0.37 3.65 -22.98
N THR A 139 -1.57 3.56 -23.56
CA THR A 139 -2.81 4.01 -22.93
C THR A 139 -3.83 2.89 -22.87
N LYS A 140 -4.67 2.91 -21.83
CA LYS A 140 -5.85 2.05 -21.73
C LYS A 140 -6.97 2.72 -20.95
N GLN A 141 -8.20 2.25 -21.15
CA GLN A 141 -9.35 2.69 -20.35
C GLN A 141 -9.52 1.79 -19.13
N ILE A 142 -9.66 2.39 -17.94
CA ILE A 142 -10.07 1.69 -16.71
C ILE A 142 -11.31 2.40 -16.18
N GLY A 143 -12.47 1.74 -16.28
CA GLY A 143 -13.75 2.39 -16.06
C GLY A 143 -13.96 3.53 -17.07
N GLN A 144 -14.14 4.75 -16.55
CA GLN A 144 -14.29 5.97 -17.36
C GLN A 144 -12.98 6.77 -17.52
N TYR A 145 -11.87 6.25 -16.99
CA TYR A 145 -10.61 6.99 -16.91
C TYR A 145 -9.62 6.52 -17.97
N THR A 146 -9.05 7.49 -18.68
CA THR A 146 -7.90 7.25 -19.55
C THR A 146 -6.66 7.14 -18.69
N CYS A 147 -5.97 6.00 -18.80
CA CYS A 147 -4.80 5.68 -18.00
C CYS A 147 -3.56 5.53 -18.88
N PHE A 148 -2.42 5.93 -18.33
CA PHE A 148 -1.10 5.81 -18.94
C PHE A 148 -0.26 4.81 -18.18
N LYS A 149 0.57 4.07 -18.89
CA LYS A 149 1.48 3.09 -18.30
C LYS A 149 2.72 3.78 -17.73
N ALA A 150 3.15 3.34 -16.55
CA ALA A 150 4.47 3.61 -15.99
C ALA A 150 5.06 2.31 -15.48
N SER A 151 6.38 2.21 -15.45
CA SER A 151 7.08 1.04 -14.92
C SER A 151 8.25 1.42 -14.04
N ALA A 152 8.57 0.60 -13.05
CA ALA A 152 9.72 0.80 -12.17
C ALA A 152 10.33 -0.57 -11.82
N LEU A 153 11.58 -0.55 -11.40
CA LEU A 153 12.28 -1.71 -10.87
C LEU A 153 12.77 -1.36 -9.47
N VAL A 154 12.33 -2.11 -8.46
CA VAL A 154 12.60 -1.84 -7.05
C VAL A 154 13.11 -3.12 -6.38
N PRO A 155 14.08 -3.05 -5.46
CA PRO A 155 14.46 -4.21 -4.66
C PRO A 155 13.23 -4.85 -4.00
N THR A 156 13.04 -6.15 -4.17
CA THR A 156 11.89 -6.87 -3.62
C THR A 156 11.80 -6.70 -2.10
N ASP A 157 12.95 -6.62 -1.44
CA ASP A 157 13.08 -6.39 0.00
C ASP A 157 12.49 -5.06 0.48
N ASP A 158 12.53 -4.02 -0.36
CA ASP A 158 11.99 -2.70 -0.05
C ASP A 158 10.46 -2.69 -0.14
N LEU A 159 9.86 -3.58 -0.94
CA LEU A 159 8.42 -3.75 -1.06
C LEU A 159 7.84 -4.72 -0.01
N THR A 160 8.68 -5.65 0.47
CA THR A 160 8.28 -6.77 1.33
C THR A 160 8.94 -6.72 2.72
N TRP A 161 9.41 -5.56 3.15
CA TRP A 161 10.12 -5.38 4.42
C TRP A 161 9.34 -5.86 5.66
N PHE A 162 8.01 -5.89 5.57
CA PHE A 162 7.13 -6.36 6.64
C PHE A 162 6.93 -7.88 6.64
N ASP A 163 7.28 -8.54 5.53
CA ASP A 163 7.16 -9.99 5.37
C ASP A 163 8.43 -10.70 5.83
N PHE A 164 8.25 -11.90 6.38
CA PHE A 164 9.35 -12.74 6.82
C PHE A 164 9.40 -14.04 6.02
N SER A 165 10.58 -14.35 5.47
CA SER A 165 10.84 -15.59 4.75
C SER A 165 12.07 -16.32 5.28
N TRP A 166 11.88 -17.58 5.68
CA TRP A 166 12.99 -18.48 6.05
C TRP A 166 13.96 -18.71 4.88
N GLY A 167 13.45 -18.72 3.65
CA GLY A 167 14.28 -18.86 2.45
C GLY A 167 15.21 -17.66 2.30
N LYS A 168 14.68 -16.45 2.49
CA LYS A 168 15.44 -15.19 2.48
C LYS A 168 16.52 -15.18 3.57
N LEU A 169 16.15 -15.52 4.81
CA LEU A 169 17.11 -15.59 5.92
C LEU A 169 18.28 -16.55 5.61
N ARG A 170 17.99 -17.75 5.08
CA ARG A 170 19.02 -18.73 4.73
C ARG A 170 19.96 -18.22 3.64
N ARG A 171 19.44 -17.53 2.62
CA ARG A 171 20.26 -16.93 1.55
C ARG A 171 21.20 -15.86 2.11
N GLN A 172 20.68 -14.96 2.94
CA GLN A 172 21.48 -13.91 3.58
C GLN A 172 22.62 -14.50 4.45
N GLN A 173 22.33 -15.53 5.24
CA GLN A 173 23.34 -16.23 6.04
C GLN A 173 24.40 -16.94 5.18
N ALA A 174 24.01 -17.55 4.05
CA ALA A 174 24.94 -18.21 3.15
C ALA A 174 25.90 -17.23 2.44
N GLN A 175 25.42 -16.02 2.14
CA GLN A 175 26.21 -14.91 1.58
C GLN A 175 27.18 -14.32 2.62
N GLN A 176 26.80 -14.27 3.89
CA GLN A 176 27.66 -13.75 4.97
C GLN A 176 28.80 -14.72 5.37
N ASN A 177 28.62 -16.02 5.15
CA ASN A 177 29.59 -17.05 5.54
C ASN A 177 30.61 -17.41 4.42
N ASP A 178 30.82 -16.55 3.42
CA ASP A 178 31.78 -16.72 2.29
C ASP A 178 31.63 -18.01 1.46
N THR A 179 30.57 -18.78 1.65
CA THR A 179 30.29 -20.01 0.86
C THR A 179 29.87 -19.74 -0.59
N VAL A 180 29.66 -18.49 -0.98
CA VAL A 180 29.28 -18.09 -2.36
C VAL A 180 30.13 -16.89 -2.78
N SER A 181 31.19 -17.14 -3.57
CA SER A 181 32.03 -16.09 -4.16
C SER A 181 31.29 -15.39 -5.32
N GLY A 182 30.41 -14.45 -5.00
CA GLY A 182 29.71 -13.62 -5.98
C GLY A 182 29.02 -12.45 -5.29
N ALA A 183 28.97 -11.28 -5.95
CA ALA A 183 28.22 -10.13 -5.45
C ALA A 183 26.76 -10.55 -5.17
N PRO A 184 26.14 -10.10 -4.06
CA PRO A 184 24.78 -10.47 -3.74
C PRO A 184 23.85 -10.00 -4.86
N GLU A 185 23.25 -10.94 -5.58
CA GLU A 185 22.19 -10.64 -6.55
C GLU A 185 20.98 -10.12 -5.77
N ILE A 186 20.70 -8.82 -5.91
CA ILE A 186 19.53 -8.19 -5.31
C ILE A 186 18.32 -8.61 -6.14
N GLU A 187 17.42 -9.37 -5.52
CA GLU A 187 16.15 -9.74 -6.15
C GLU A 187 15.33 -8.47 -6.42
N MET A 188 15.04 -8.20 -7.68
CA MET A 188 14.30 -7.02 -8.11
C MET A 188 12.87 -7.37 -8.50
N THR A 189 11.93 -6.54 -8.09
CA THR A 189 10.53 -6.62 -8.52
C THR A 189 10.26 -5.60 -9.61
N GLN A 190 9.82 -6.07 -10.78
CA GLN A 190 9.26 -5.20 -11.81
C GLN A 190 7.85 -4.79 -11.41
N ILE A 191 7.60 -3.48 -11.49
CA ILE A 191 6.32 -2.86 -11.20
C ILE A 191 5.80 -2.23 -12.49
N VAL A 192 4.54 -2.49 -12.82
CA VAL A 192 3.81 -1.83 -13.90
C VAL A 192 2.58 -1.19 -13.31
N ALA A 193 2.49 0.13 -13.38
CA ALA A 193 1.38 0.92 -12.91
C ALA A 193 0.61 1.55 -14.08
N TRP A 194 -0.70 1.67 -13.94
CA TRP A 194 -1.57 2.45 -14.81
C TRP A 194 -2.21 3.56 -14.00
N TYR A 195 -1.92 4.81 -14.37
CA TYR A 195 -2.36 5.99 -13.61
C TYR A 195 -3.16 6.94 -14.50
N THR A 196 -4.04 7.74 -13.90
CA THR A 196 -4.85 8.73 -14.61
C THR A 196 -4.60 10.16 -14.12
N PRO A 197 -4.11 11.08 -14.99
CA PRO A 197 -4.00 12.50 -14.67
C PRO A 197 -5.35 13.20 -14.42
N GLN A 198 -6.46 12.57 -14.80
CA GLN A 198 -7.81 13.12 -14.59
C GLN A 198 -8.17 13.23 -13.11
N ILE A 199 -7.47 12.50 -12.23
CA ILE A 199 -7.51 12.68 -10.77
C ILE A 199 -6.08 13.08 -10.36
N PRO A 200 -5.76 14.39 -10.28
CA PRO A 200 -4.40 14.90 -10.16
C PRO A 200 -3.89 14.82 -8.71
N VAL A 201 -3.71 13.60 -8.22
CA VAL A 201 -3.08 13.29 -6.93
C VAL A 201 -1.98 12.27 -7.11
N SER A 202 -0.91 12.38 -6.33
CA SER A 202 0.22 11.44 -6.40
C SER A 202 0.04 10.23 -5.48
N HIS A 203 -1.19 9.74 -5.35
CA HIS A 203 -1.54 8.61 -4.50
C HIS A 203 -1.79 7.34 -5.32
N GLY A 204 -1.72 6.20 -4.65
CA GLY A 204 -1.95 4.88 -5.20
C GLY A 204 -2.14 3.85 -4.10
N PRO A 205 -2.54 2.61 -4.48
CA PRO A 205 -2.75 1.55 -3.52
C PRO A 205 -1.43 1.14 -2.86
N ALA A 206 -1.48 0.66 -1.62
CA ALA A 206 -0.32 0.18 -0.89
C ALA A 206 0.86 1.19 -0.86
N GLU A 207 2.09 0.72 -1.04
CA GLU A 207 3.30 1.56 -1.12
C GLU A 207 3.39 2.43 -2.38
N TYR A 208 2.63 2.16 -3.45
CA TYR A 208 2.80 2.84 -4.74
C TYR A 208 2.25 4.27 -4.70
N TRP A 209 3.06 5.21 -5.21
CA TRP A 209 2.75 6.65 -5.25
C TRP A 209 3.71 7.37 -6.23
N GLY A 210 3.57 8.69 -6.35
CA GLY A 210 4.55 9.54 -7.05
C GLY A 210 4.30 9.75 -8.55
N LEU A 211 3.28 9.12 -9.12
CA LEU A 211 2.84 9.40 -10.50
C LEU A 211 1.98 10.69 -10.53
N PRO A 212 1.93 11.41 -11.66
CA PRO A 212 1.15 12.64 -11.81
C PRO A 212 -0.34 12.33 -12.05
N GLY A 213 -0.92 11.53 -11.15
CA GLY A 213 -2.30 11.06 -11.22
C GLY A 213 -2.54 9.82 -10.36
N LEU A 214 -3.80 9.57 -10.01
CA LEU A 214 -4.17 8.42 -9.19
C LEU A 214 -3.84 7.11 -9.90
N ILE A 215 -3.12 6.21 -9.22
CA ILE A 215 -2.82 4.87 -9.73
C ILE A 215 -4.08 4.00 -9.66
N LEU A 216 -4.59 3.57 -10.80
CA LEU A 216 -5.81 2.74 -10.88
C LEU A 216 -5.51 1.25 -11.00
N GLU A 217 -4.33 0.88 -11.48
CA GLU A 217 -3.90 -0.52 -11.50
C GLU A 217 -2.41 -0.58 -11.24
N VAL A 218 -1.97 -1.58 -10.48
CA VAL A 218 -0.56 -1.90 -10.32
C VAL A 218 -0.38 -3.41 -10.35
N ASN A 219 0.61 -3.86 -11.10
CA ASN A 219 1.11 -5.22 -11.10
C ASN A 219 2.54 -5.20 -10.56
N ALA A 220 2.80 -5.99 -9.53
CA ALA A 220 4.12 -6.14 -8.94
C ALA A 220 4.31 -7.61 -8.53
N GLY A 221 5.29 -8.26 -9.17
CA GLY A 221 5.50 -9.71 -9.00
C GLY A 221 4.23 -10.51 -9.31
N ASN A 222 3.77 -11.28 -8.34
CA ASN A 222 2.57 -12.14 -8.46
C ASN A 222 1.26 -11.43 -8.09
N THR A 223 1.28 -10.15 -7.75
CA THR A 223 0.13 -9.43 -7.23
C THR A 223 -0.30 -8.32 -8.16
N THR A 224 -1.60 -8.29 -8.47
CA THR A 224 -2.25 -7.19 -9.19
C THR A 224 -3.26 -6.52 -8.28
N MET A 225 -3.18 -5.20 -8.11
CA MET A 225 -4.23 -4.41 -7.48
C MET A 225 -4.95 -3.61 -8.54
N LEU A 226 -6.28 -3.76 -8.61
CA LEU A 226 -7.13 -3.08 -9.58
C LEU A 226 -8.19 -2.24 -8.86
N CYS A 227 -8.26 -0.96 -9.20
CA CYS A 227 -9.30 -0.06 -8.74
C CYS A 227 -10.65 -0.46 -9.35
N SER A 228 -11.62 -0.77 -8.49
CA SER A 228 -12.96 -1.19 -8.88
C SER A 228 -13.99 -0.07 -8.80
N LYS A 229 -13.78 0.92 -7.93
CA LYS A 229 -14.72 2.03 -7.70
C LYS A 229 -13.98 3.27 -7.21
N ILE A 230 -14.41 4.43 -7.67
CA ILE A 230 -13.94 5.74 -7.18
C ILE A 230 -15.15 6.59 -6.82
N VAL A 231 -15.09 7.26 -5.67
CA VAL A 231 -16.08 8.23 -5.19
C VAL A 231 -15.35 9.53 -4.91
N MET A 232 -15.68 10.58 -5.67
CA MET A 232 -15.11 11.91 -5.51
C MET A 232 -16.01 12.76 -4.63
N ASN A 233 -15.41 13.51 -3.70
CA ASN A 233 -16.07 14.43 -2.78
C ASN A 233 -17.31 13.80 -2.12
N PRO A 234 -17.16 12.70 -1.37
CA PRO A 234 -18.28 12.07 -0.66
C PRO A 234 -18.94 13.08 0.29
N LYS A 235 -20.25 12.88 0.53
CA LYS A 235 -21.03 13.76 1.42
C LYS A 235 -20.53 13.72 2.87
N GLU A 236 -20.04 12.56 3.29
CA GLU A 236 -19.41 12.38 4.60
C GLU A 236 -17.90 12.61 4.49
N SER A 237 -17.34 13.32 5.47
CA SER A 237 -15.90 13.56 5.56
C SER A 237 -15.16 12.24 5.74
N LEU A 238 -14.15 11.98 4.91
CA LEU A 238 -13.33 10.77 5.01
C LEU A 238 -12.37 10.87 6.20
N LYS A 239 -12.19 9.76 6.92
CA LYS A 239 -11.18 9.65 7.98
C LYS A 239 -9.81 9.40 7.36
N ILE A 240 -9.03 10.48 7.21
CA ILE A 240 -7.64 10.44 6.77
C ILE A 240 -6.79 10.88 7.97
N ALA A 241 -6.38 9.90 8.77
CA ALA A 241 -5.58 10.14 9.96
C ALA A 241 -4.57 9.01 10.14
N ALA A 242 -3.35 9.37 10.55
CA ALA A 242 -2.32 8.41 10.88
C ALA A 242 -2.73 7.55 12.09
N PRO A 243 -2.39 6.25 12.12
CA PRO A 243 -2.58 5.44 13.32
C PRO A 243 -1.65 5.90 14.45
N ASP A 244 -2.13 5.79 15.69
CA ASP A 244 -1.51 6.36 16.90
C ASP A 244 -1.23 5.31 18.00
N LYS A 245 -1.56 4.04 17.76
CA LYS A 245 -1.36 2.93 18.72
C LYS A 245 -0.27 1.96 18.30
N GLY A 246 0.70 1.74 19.19
CA GLY A 246 1.77 0.74 19.04
C GLY A 246 3.13 1.28 19.46
N LYS A 247 4.14 0.40 19.54
CA LYS A 247 5.54 0.83 19.74
C LYS A 247 6.03 1.52 18.45
N ILE A 248 6.50 2.75 18.55
CA ILE A 248 7.10 3.47 17.42
C ILE A 248 8.46 2.85 17.10
N VAL A 249 8.66 2.50 15.84
CA VAL A 249 9.90 1.92 15.28
C VAL A 249 10.04 2.39 13.82
N ASP A 250 11.22 2.28 13.21
CA ASP A 250 11.39 2.41 11.75
C ASP A 250 11.35 1.03 11.06
N LYS A 251 11.48 0.99 9.73
CA LYS A 251 11.45 -0.29 8.98
C LYS A 251 12.59 -1.23 9.38
N GLU A 252 13.79 -0.71 9.65
CA GLU A 252 14.94 -1.53 10.03
C GLU A 252 14.78 -2.15 11.42
N GLU A 253 14.37 -1.34 12.40
CA GLU A 253 14.10 -1.81 13.76
C GLU A 253 12.96 -2.83 13.78
N TYR A 254 11.91 -2.62 12.98
CA TYR A 254 10.84 -3.61 12.84
C TYR A 254 11.37 -4.94 12.27
N LYS A 255 12.15 -4.88 11.18
CA LYS A 255 12.79 -6.06 10.57
C LYS A 255 13.64 -6.81 11.58
N VAL A 256 14.53 -6.12 12.29
CA VAL A 256 15.39 -6.73 13.32
C VAL A 256 14.56 -7.38 14.43
N THR A 257 13.48 -6.71 14.87
CA THR A 257 12.58 -7.25 15.90
C THR A 257 11.92 -8.56 15.45
N VAL A 258 11.40 -8.61 14.22
CA VAL A 258 10.77 -9.81 13.66
C VAL A 258 11.81 -10.93 13.48
N LEU A 259 12.97 -10.60 12.89
CA LEU A 259 14.05 -11.57 12.65
C LEU A 259 14.54 -12.22 13.95
N GLY A 260 14.85 -11.41 14.97
CA GLY A 260 15.33 -11.92 16.26
C GLY A 260 14.30 -12.83 16.93
N LYS A 261 13.01 -12.44 16.87
CA LYS A 261 11.95 -13.26 17.47
C LYS A 261 11.72 -14.57 16.72
N MET A 262 11.87 -14.57 15.40
CA MET A 262 11.81 -15.80 14.61
C MET A 262 12.97 -16.76 14.91
N GLN A 263 14.19 -16.23 15.02
CA GLN A 263 15.36 -17.03 15.38
C GLN A 263 15.20 -17.67 16.77
N GLU A 264 14.75 -16.89 17.76
CA GLU A 264 14.45 -17.39 19.11
C GLU A 264 13.43 -18.56 19.09
N MET A 265 12.37 -18.43 18.27
CA MET A 265 11.39 -19.51 18.11
C MET A 265 11.98 -20.77 17.48
N LEU A 266 12.88 -20.62 16.50
CA LEU A 266 13.54 -21.74 15.85
C LEU A 266 14.43 -22.50 16.83
N GLU A 267 15.26 -21.79 17.59
CA GLU A 267 16.16 -22.37 18.60
C GLU A 267 15.37 -23.11 19.70
N ASN A 268 14.29 -22.51 20.18
CA ASN A 268 13.43 -23.13 21.19
C ASN A 268 12.73 -24.40 20.68
N ARG A 269 12.38 -24.48 19.39
CA ARG A 269 11.85 -25.72 18.78
C ARG A 269 12.93 -26.79 18.63
N GLY A 270 14.17 -26.41 18.31
CA GLY A 270 15.31 -27.33 18.24
C GLY A 270 15.63 -27.98 19.59
N ARG A 271 15.64 -27.19 20.67
CA ARG A 271 15.89 -27.67 22.04
C ARG A 271 14.85 -28.67 22.54
N ARG A 272 13.59 -28.54 22.10
CA ARG A 272 12.49 -29.48 22.44
C ARG A 272 12.55 -30.81 21.70
N ARG A 273 13.29 -30.90 20.58
CA ARG A 273 13.49 -32.16 19.83
C ARG A 273 14.72 -32.95 20.28
N SER A 274 15.62 -32.30 21.03
CA SER A 274 16.85 -32.90 21.57
C SER A 274 16.70 -33.39 23.02
N ARG A 275 15.52 -33.23 23.62
CA ARG A 275 15.10 -33.80 24.89
C ARG A 275 14.05 -34.87 24.62
#